data_AF-A0A6J6IIE9-F1
#
_entry.id   AF-A0A6J6IIE9-F1
#
_cell.length_a   1.000
_cell.length_b   1.000
_cell.length_c   1.000
_cell.angle_alpha   90.00
_cell.angle_beta   90.00
_cell.angle_gamma   90.00
#
_symmetry.space_group_name_H-M   'P 1'
#
loop_
_entity.id
_entity.type
_entity.pdbx_description
1 polymer ?
#
loop_
_entity_poly.entity_id
_entity_poly.type
_entity_poly.pdbx_seq_one_letter_code
_entity_poly.pdbx_strand_id
1 'polypeptide(L)'
;MDTEGKGIKLGASTLARAAQIGLKIKDPSQFAMAADIDVVLFNKAGTLTASARRVVKSRLAYGSPLNNQGELLALAAGVEQHSDHPIAQSIVVEANRQNLELPTVLDVRTVPGQGVAGILDGETVFVGGPSLLTSKNIAIYVDDLVRSDAANQSGNTVVYVVQNSTLLGMVELSETVLPDAIEIVNQFHAKKIRVAMVTGDDTGVAKNVAEQLRIAEVFAEILPSRKADVVRQLKSDGSKVAVVGRLDLDALALSEAHVGIAIDSDGFTTSTAAGLHLSSSGTGVVLQTILLSKQMKQKSQRKRLGLFAAALVVVVVAVILLSAI
;
A
#
# COMPACT_ATOMS: atom_id res chain seq x y z
N MET A 1 30.95 22.59 -12.54
CA MET A 1 31.90 22.20 -11.48
C MET A 1 31.19 21.15 -10.66
N ASP A 2 31.30 19.91 -11.12
CA ASP A 2 30.51 18.77 -10.67
C ASP A 2 30.93 18.38 -9.27
N THR A 3 30.04 18.55 -8.31
CA THR A 3 30.12 17.87 -7.02
C THR A 3 29.52 16.47 -7.20
N GLU A 4 30.27 15.56 -7.83
CA GLU A 4 29.98 14.14 -7.75
C GLU A 4 30.06 13.70 -6.29
N GLY A 5 28.89 13.40 -5.73
CA GLY A 5 28.74 12.92 -4.37
C GLY A 5 29.58 11.67 -4.16
N LYS A 6 30.44 11.68 -3.14
CA LYS A 6 31.05 10.47 -2.57
C LYS A 6 29.93 9.52 -2.16
N GLY A 7 29.53 8.61 -3.05
CA GLY A 7 28.49 7.63 -2.81
C GLY A 7 28.78 6.82 -1.55
N ILE A 8 27.77 6.65 -0.70
CA ILE A 8 27.87 5.78 0.47
C ILE A 8 28.21 4.36 -0.01
N LYS A 9 29.41 3.88 0.31
CA LYS A 9 29.82 2.51 0.01
C LYS A 9 29.38 1.58 1.13
N LEU A 10 28.46 0.66 0.82
CA LEU A 10 28.05 -0.40 1.73
C LEU A 10 29.09 -1.53 1.72
N GLY A 11 29.40 -2.06 2.91
CA GLY A 11 30.33 -3.18 3.03
C GLY A 11 29.69 -4.49 2.54
N ALA A 12 30.52 -5.40 2.02
CA ALA A 12 30.06 -6.71 1.51
C ALA A 12 29.20 -7.50 2.51
N SER A 13 29.54 -7.46 3.80
CA SER A 13 28.73 -8.11 4.85
C SER A 13 27.32 -7.54 5.01
N THR A 14 27.14 -6.23 4.76
CA THR A 14 25.80 -5.59 4.81
C THR A 14 24.99 -5.98 3.59
N LEU A 15 25.60 -5.97 2.41
CA LEU A 15 24.95 -6.42 1.16
C LEU A 15 24.54 -7.89 1.23
N ALA A 16 25.39 -8.77 1.79
CA ALA A 16 25.06 -10.18 1.97
C ALA A 16 23.85 -10.38 2.91
N ARG A 17 23.81 -9.66 4.04
CA ARG A 17 22.66 -9.70 4.97
C ARG A 17 21.38 -9.13 4.35
N ALA A 18 21.49 -8.05 3.58
CA ALA A 18 20.36 -7.50 2.84
C ALA A 18 19.81 -8.53 1.86
N ALA A 19 20.65 -9.17 1.06
CA ALA A 19 20.23 -10.22 0.13
C ALA A 19 19.57 -11.42 0.84
N GLN A 20 20.07 -11.83 2.01
CA GLN A 20 19.48 -12.92 2.81
C GLN A 20 18.04 -12.67 3.25
N ILE A 21 17.67 -11.40 3.49
CA ILE A 21 16.30 -11.03 3.84
C ILE A 21 15.47 -10.64 2.61
N GLY A 22 15.97 -10.88 1.38
CA GLY A 22 15.29 -10.51 0.14
C GLY A 22 15.32 -9.01 -0.16
N LEU A 23 16.22 -8.25 0.46
CA LEU A 23 16.41 -6.82 0.21
C LEU A 23 17.49 -6.58 -0.84
N LYS A 24 17.11 -5.92 -1.92
CA LYS A 24 18.02 -5.36 -2.92
C LYS A 24 18.12 -3.85 -2.72
N ILE A 25 19.36 -3.37 -2.55
CA ILE A 25 19.66 -1.97 -2.31
C ILE A 25 20.11 -1.33 -3.63
N LYS A 26 19.28 -0.46 -4.21
CA LYS A 26 19.60 0.33 -5.40
C LYS A 26 20.22 1.67 -5.04
N ASP A 27 19.73 2.27 -3.95
CA ASP A 27 20.25 3.52 -3.42
C ASP A 27 20.83 3.31 -2.01
N PRO A 28 22.18 3.19 -1.90
CA PRO A 28 22.86 3.12 -0.61
C PRO A 28 22.57 4.27 0.35
N SER A 29 22.21 5.46 -0.17
CA SER A 29 21.89 6.63 0.64
C SER A 29 20.55 6.46 1.35
N GLN A 30 19.52 6.00 0.64
CA GLN A 30 18.24 5.63 1.25
C GLN A 30 18.40 4.49 2.25
N PHE A 31 19.22 3.49 1.94
CA PHE A 31 19.52 2.45 2.93
C PHE A 31 20.12 3.04 4.21
N ALA A 32 21.08 3.95 4.11
CA ALA A 32 21.67 4.59 5.28
C ALA A 32 20.67 5.48 6.05
N MET A 33 19.78 6.19 5.33
CA MET A 33 18.72 7.00 5.93
C MET A 33 17.67 6.17 6.68
N ALA A 34 17.45 4.91 6.28
CA ALA A 34 16.51 4.00 6.94
C ALA A 34 16.81 3.83 8.44
N ALA A 35 18.05 4.04 8.88
CA ALA A 35 18.43 3.98 10.29
C ALA A 35 17.75 5.05 11.16
N ASP A 36 17.32 6.16 10.55
CA ASP A 36 16.81 7.34 11.25
C ASP A 36 15.33 7.60 11.00
N ILE A 37 14.60 6.62 10.45
CA ILE A 37 13.18 6.77 10.16
C ILE A 37 12.36 6.91 11.44
N ASP A 38 11.45 7.88 11.42
CA ASP A 38 10.52 8.20 12.50
C ASP A 38 9.10 7.68 12.21
N VAL A 39 8.71 7.65 10.93
CA VAL A 39 7.40 7.20 10.43
C VAL A 39 7.58 6.20 9.30
N VAL A 40 6.82 5.10 9.34
CA VAL A 40 6.60 4.24 8.18
C VAL A 40 5.17 4.38 7.70
N LEU A 41 5.00 4.90 6.49
CA LEU A 41 3.72 4.98 5.79
C LEU A 41 3.54 3.74 4.91
N PHE A 42 2.57 2.90 5.24
CA PHE A 42 2.20 1.73 4.46
C PHE A 42 1.05 2.03 3.52
N ASN A 43 1.18 1.67 2.24
CA ASN A 43 0.02 1.49 1.37
C ASN A 43 -0.74 0.24 1.80
N LYS A 44 -2.02 0.34 2.18
CA LYS A 44 -2.77 -0.78 2.79
C LYS A 44 -2.67 -2.11 2.00
N ALA A 45 -3.22 -2.13 0.78
CA ALA A 45 -3.34 -3.34 -0.03
C ALA A 45 -1.97 -3.87 -0.48
N GLY A 46 -1.74 -5.16 -0.26
CA GLY A 46 -0.49 -5.83 -0.60
C GLY A 46 0.67 -5.60 0.39
N THR A 47 0.53 -4.68 1.36
CA THR A 47 1.55 -4.50 2.41
C THR A 47 1.04 -4.93 3.79
N LEU A 48 -0.11 -4.42 4.25
CA LEU A 48 -0.71 -4.74 5.55
C LEU A 48 -1.82 -5.78 5.42
N THR A 49 -2.40 -5.87 4.22
CA THR A 49 -3.48 -6.76 3.86
C THR A 49 -3.12 -7.51 2.58
N ALA A 50 -3.83 -8.59 2.30
CA ALA A 50 -3.71 -9.30 1.03
C ALA A 50 -3.98 -8.35 -0.15
N SER A 51 -3.27 -8.56 -1.26
CA SER A 51 -3.46 -7.78 -2.48
C SER A 51 -4.82 -8.02 -3.14
N ALA A 52 -5.32 -9.24 -3.06
CA ALA A 52 -6.62 -9.62 -3.58
C ALA A 52 -7.71 -9.51 -2.52
N ARG A 53 -8.88 -9.00 -2.94
CA ARG A 53 -10.10 -9.02 -2.11
C ARG A 53 -10.88 -10.29 -2.37
N ARG A 54 -11.72 -10.67 -1.41
CA ARG A 54 -12.68 -11.76 -1.57
C ARG A 54 -14.09 -11.20 -1.54
N VAL A 55 -14.92 -11.59 -2.49
CA VAL A 55 -16.36 -11.34 -2.40
C VAL A 55 -16.90 -12.12 -1.19
N VAL A 56 -17.49 -11.40 -0.25
CA VAL A 56 -18.05 -11.99 0.98
C VAL A 56 -19.56 -12.05 0.95
N LYS A 57 -20.20 -11.17 0.18
CA LYS A 57 -21.66 -11.08 0.12
C LYS A 57 -22.11 -10.32 -1.12
N SER A 58 -23.28 -10.65 -1.64
CA SER A 58 -24.02 -9.85 -2.61
C SER A 58 -25.46 -9.65 -2.10
N ARG A 59 -26.08 -8.52 -2.45
CA ARG A 59 -27.46 -8.19 -2.08
C ARG A 59 -28.16 -7.47 -3.22
N LEU A 60 -29.38 -7.88 -3.50
CA LEU A 60 -30.28 -7.12 -4.35
C LEU A 60 -30.73 -5.85 -3.62
N ALA A 61 -30.85 -4.76 -4.39
CA ALA A 61 -31.45 -3.53 -3.90
C ALA A 61 -32.98 -3.66 -3.84
N TYR A 62 -33.61 -2.79 -3.07
CA TYR A 62 -35.06 -2.69 -3.01
C TYR A 62 -35.63 -2.38 -4.39
N GLY A 63 -36.62 -3.18 -4.82
CA GLY A 63 -37.24 -3.05 -6.14
C GLY A 63 -36.36 -3.52 -7.30
N SER A 64 -35.25 -4.21 -7.03
CA SER A 64 -34.44 -4.86 -8.07
C SER A 64 -35.29 -5.81 -8.90
N PRO A 65 -35.19 -5.77 -10.25
CA PRO A 65 -35.89 -6.70 -11.14
C PRO A 65 -35.25 -8.10 -11.19
N LEU A 66 -34.05 -8.26 -10.65
CA LEU A 66 -33.34 -9.55 -10.61
C LEU A 66 -34.00 -10.53 -9.62
N ASN A 67 -33.93 -11.83 -9.91
CA ASN A 67 -34.56 -12.87 -9.10
C ASN A 67 -33.74 -13.25 -7.87
N ASN A 68 -32.40 -13.17 -7.96
CA ASN A 68 -31.51 -13.62 -6.89
C ASN A 68 -30.14 -12.92 -6.94
N GLN A 69 -29.33 -13.09 -5.90
CA GLN A 69 -28.03 -12.44 -5.78
C GLN A 69 -26.96 -13.06 -6.70
N GLY A 70 -27.19 -14.26 -7.24
CA GLY A 70 -26.35 -14.90 -8.24
C GLY A 70 -26.44 -14.18 -9.59
N GLU A 71 -27.64 -13.81 -10.04
CA GLU A 71 -27.83 -13.00 -11.26
C GLU A 71 -27.10 -11.64 -11.16
N LEU A 72 -27.18 -10.99 -9.99
CA LEU A 72 -26.46 -9.74 -9.74
C LEU A 72 -24.95 -9.92 -9.87
N LEU A 73 -24.41 -10.99 -9.28
CA LEU A 73 -22.98 -11.27 -9.31
C LEU A 73 -22.52 -11.68 -10.72
N ALA A 74 -23.31 -12.46 -11.43
CA ALA A 74 -23.05 -12.85 -12.82
C ALA A 74 -23.02 -11.62 -13.73
N LEU A 75 -23.99 -10.71 -13.58
CA LEU A 75 -24.03 -9.46 -14.32
C LEU A 75 -22.80 -8.60 -14.03
N ALA A 76 -22.45 -8.42 -12.74
CA ALA A 76 -21.26 -7.67 -12.35
C ALA A 76 -19.98 -8.26 -12.99
N ALA A 77 -19.81 -9.59 -12.90
CA ALA A 77 -18.68 -10.29 -13.49
C ALA A 77 -18.66 -10.21 -15.03
N GLY A 78 -19.83 -10.21 -15.70
CA GLY A 78 -19.93 -10.02 -17.15
C GLY A 78 -19.39 -8.66 -17.61
N VAL A 79 -19.69 -7.59 -16.87
CA VAL A 79 -19.13 -6.24 -17.14
C VAL A 79 -17.64 -6.18 -16.79
N GLU A 80 -17.23 -6.82 -15.70
CA GLU A 80 -15.86 -6.75 -15.15
C GLU A 80 -14.85 -7.70 -15.82
N GLN A 81 -15.29 -8.60 -16.71
CA GLN A 81 -14.46 -9.65 -17.32
C GLN A 81 -13.18 -9.16 -18.02
N HIS A 82 -13.21 -7.94 -18.56
CA HIS A 82 -12.11 -7.34 -19.33
C HIS A 82 -11.34 -6.26 -18.55
N SER A 83 -11.62 -6.12 -17.26
CA SER A 83 -11.00 -5.12 -16.40
C SER A 83 -9.81 -5.71 -15.65
N ASP A 84 -8.64 -5.08 -15.79
CA ASP A 84 -7.43 -5.44 -15.04
C ASP A 84 -7.47 -4.99 -13.58
N HIS A 85 -8.57 -4.35 -13.14
CA HIS A 85 -8.68 -3.85 -11.79
C HIS A 85 -8.78 -5.02 -10.77
N PRO A 86 -8.05 -5.00 -9.64
CA PRO A 86 -8.09 -6.10 -8.66
C PRO A 86 -9.50 -6.44 -8.13
N ILE A 87 -10.37 -5.43 -7.94
CA ILE A 87 -11.78 -5.65 -7.55
C ILE A 87 -12.55 -6.42 -8.63
N ALA A 88 -12.32 -6.09 -9.90
CA ALA A 88 -12.97 -6.75 -11.03
C ALA A 88 -12.61 -8.24 -11.07
N GLN A 89 -11.31 -8.53 -10.95
CA GLN A 89 -10.78 -9.89 -10.89
C GLN A 89 -11.41 -10.68 -9.73
N SER A 90 -11.53 -10.07 -8.54
CA SER A 90 -12.19 -10.70 -7.39
C SER A 90 -13.66 -11.07 -7.65
N ILE A 91 -14.40 -10.21 -8.35
CA ILE A 91 -15.81 -10.45 -8.72
C ILE A 91 -15.92 -11.60 -9.72
N VAL A 92 -15.10 -11.58 -10.77
CA VAL A 92 -15.06 -12.63 -11.81
C VAL A 92 -14.66 -13.98 -11.21
N VAL A 93 -13.63 -14.01 -10.35
CA VAL A 93 -13.19 -15.23 -9.66
C VAL A 93 -14.32 -15.81 -8.80
N GLU A 94 -15.04 -14.99 -8.05
CA GLU A 94 -16.16 -15.49 -7.23
C GLU A 94 -17.31 -16.02 -8.09
N ALA A 95 -17.67 -15.33 -9.17
CA ALA A 95 -18.74 -15.78 -10.06
C ALA A 95 -18.41 -17.13 -10.70
N ASN A 96 -17.16 -17.30 -11.16
CA ASN A 96 -16.66 -18.56 -11.69
C ASN A 96 -16.62 -19.65 -10.61
N ARG A 97 -16.22 -19.32 -9.37
CA ARG A 97 -16.22 -20.27 -8.24
C ARG A 97 -17.62 -20.78 -7.92
N GLN A 98 -18.65 -19.95 -8.13
CA GLN A 98 -20.05 -20.31 -7.98
C GLN A 98 -20.66 -20.99 -9.22
N ASN A 99 -19.88 -21.17 -10.30
CA ASN A 99 -20.32 -21.70 -11.59
C ASN A 99 -21.51 -20.92 -12.19
N LEU A 100 -21.47 -19.59 -12.08
CA LEU A 100 -22.49 -18.73 -12.66
C LEU A 100 -22.25 -18.54 -14.15
N GLU A 101 -23.33 -18.54 -14.94
CA GLU A 101 -23.27 -18.18 -16.36
C GLU A 101 -23.17 -16.66 -16.49
N LEU A 102 -22.05 -16.20 -17.06
CA LEU A 102 -21.78 -14.78 -17.23
C LEU A 102 -22.43 -14.28 -18.53
N PRO A 103 -23.24 -13.20 -18.50
CA PRO A 103 -23.80 -12.63 -19.71
C PRO A 103 -22.70 -12.00 -20.57
N THR A 104 -22.89 -12.02 -21.89
CA THR A 104 -22.00 -11.33 -22.83
C THR A 104 -22.30 -9.85 -22.82
N VAL A 105 -21.40 -9.06 -22.23
CA VAL A 105 -21.49 -7.59 -22.21
C VAL A 105 -20.57 -7.00 -23.28
N LEU A 106 -21.11 -6.09 -24.09
CA LEU A 106 -20.40 -5.41 -25.19
C LEU A 106 -19.90 -4.02 -24.77
N ASP A 107 -18.99 -3.44 -25.55
CA ASP A 107 -18.47 -2.06 -25.38
C ASP A 107 -18.02 -1.71 -23.95
N VAL A 108 -17.38 -2.68 -23.28
CA VAL A 108 -16.88 -2.50 -21.92
C VAL A 108 -15.79 -1.44 -21.89
N ARG A 109 -15.94 -0.46 -21.00
CA ARG A 109 -14.98 0.64 -20.80
C ARG A 109 -14.86 1.04 -19.34
N THR A 110 -13.64 1.40 -18.95
CA THR A 110 -13.38 2.03 -17.65
C THR A 110 -13.91 3.45 -17.63
N VAL A 111 -14.62 3.80 -16.55
CA VAL A 111 -15.06 5.16 -16.24
C VAL A 111 -14.22 5.66 -15.06
N PRO A 112 -13.22 6.53 -15.31
CA PRO A 112 -12.27 6.97 -14.28
C PRO A 112 -12.95 7.48 -13.01
N GLY A 113 -12.55 6.92 -11.86
CA GLY A 113 -13.08 7.29 -10.54
C GLY A 113 -14.51 6.82 -10.25
N GLN A 114 -15.16 6.06 -11.16
CA GLN A 114 -16.53 5.58 -11.00
C GLN A 114 -16.62 4.07 -11.06
N GLY A 115 -15.88 3.42 -11.98
CA GLY A 115 -15.89 1.96 -12.15
C GLY A 115 -15.80 1.56 -13.62
N VAL A 116 -16.61 0.61 -14.05
CA VAL A 116 -16.71 0.13 -15.44
C VAL A 116 -18.15 0.23 -15.95
N ALA A 117 -18.31 0.34 -17.26
CA ALA A 117 -19.59 0.37 -17.95
C ALA A 117 -19.56 -0.56 -19.16
N GLY A 118 -20.69 -1.17 -19.51
CA GLY A 118 -20.86 -1.96 -20.73
C GLY A 118 -22.32 -1.99 -21.19
N ILE A 119 -22.58 -2.70 -22.28
CA ILE A 119 -23.90 -2.82 -22.90
C ILE A 119 -24.37 -4.26 -22.84
N LEU A 120 -25.54 -4.49 -22.24
CA LEU A 120 -26.24 -5.78 -22.23
C LEU A 120 -27.63 -5.59 -22.80
N ASP A 121 -27.98 -6.33 -23.86
CA ASP A 121 -29.30 -6.27 -24.52
C ASP A 121 -29.76 -4.84 -24.90
N GLY A 122 -28.80 -3.99 -25.28
CA GLY A 122 -29.04 -2.58 -25.64
C GLY A 122 -29.15 -1.62 -24.45
N GLU A 123 -29.05 -2.12 -23.22
CA GLU A 123 -29.09 -1.34 -21.99
C GLU A 123 -27.69 -1.13 -21.42
N THR A 124 -27.47 0.03 -20.79
CA THR A 124 -26.17 0.32 -20.18
C THR A 124 -26.10 -0.24 -18.78
N VAL A 125 -25.09 -1.05 -18.49
CA VAL A 125 -24.80 -1.59 -17.17
C VAL A 125 -23.53 -0.93 -16.62
N PHE A 126 -23.57 -0.54 -15.36
CA PHE A 126 -22.44 0.02 -14.64
C PHE A 126 -22.13 -0.82 -13.41
N VAL A 127 -20.83 -1.02 -13.14
CA VAL A 127 -20.33 -1.60 -11.89
C VAL A 127 -19.31 -0.64 -11.31
N GLY A 128 -19.47 -0.23 -10.05
CA GLY A 128 -18.64 0.84 -9.51
C GLY A 128 -18.84 1.18 -8.04
N GLY A 129 -18.01 2.10 -7.53
CA GLY A 129 -18.09 2.56 -6.14
C GLY A 129 -19.18 3.62 -5.91
N PRO A 130 -19.29 4.20 -4.70
CA PRO A 130 -20.30 5.21 -4.35
C PRO A 130 -20.36 6.42 -5.29
N SER A 131 -19.21 6.84 -5.83
CA SER A 131 -19.13 7.94 -6.81
C SER A 131 -19.96 7.69 -8.07
N LEU A 132 -20.18 6.43 -8.47
CA LEU A 132 -21.04 6.05 -9.58
C LEU A 132 -22.49 6.46 -9.33
N LEU A 133 -23.01 6.24 -8.13
CA LEU A 133 -24.40 6.56 -7.79
C LEU A 133 -24.64 8.07 -7.88
N THR A 134 -23.69 8.85 -7.35
CA THR A 134 -23.76 10.31 -7.38
C THR A 134 -23.60 10.85 -8.81
N SER A 135 -22.63 10.34 -9.58
CA SER A 135 -22.36 10.84 -10.95
C SER A 135 -23.50 10.53 -11.93
N LYS A 136 -24.24 9.43 -11.70
CA LYS A 136 -25.36 8.99 -12.54
C LYS A 136 -26.73 9.35 -11.99
N ASN A 137 -26.80 10.08 -10.87
CA ASN A 137 -28.03 10.44 -10.17
C ASN A 137 -28.92 9.22 -9.89
N ILE A 138 -28.32 8.12 -9.43
CA ILE A 138 -29.04 6.88 -9.12
C ILE A 138 -29.69 7.00 -7.75
N ALA A 139 -31.00 6.77 -7.71
CA ALA A 139 -31.73 6.72 -6.45
C ALA A 139 -31.32 5.47 -5.65
N ILE A 140 -31.04 5.65 -4.35
CA ILE A 140 -30.80 4.58 -3.40
C ILE A 140 -31.83 4.66 -2.28
N TYR A 141 -32.47 3.54 -1.98
CA TYR A 141 -33.41 3.45 -0.86
C TYR A 141 -32.67 3.47 0.48
N VAL A 142 -33.33 4.02 1.51
CA VAL A 142 -32.72 4.21 2.85
C VAL A 142 -32.16 2.90 3.41
N ASP A 143 -32.89 1.80 3.31
CA ASP A 143 -32.44 0.50 3.83
C ASP A 143 -31.18 -0.02 3.11
N ASP A 144 -31.05 0.23 1.81
CA ASP A 144 -29.88 -0.19 1.05
C ASP A 144 -28.67 0.69 1.36
N LEU A 145 -28.89 1.99 1.57
CA LEU A 145 -27.85 2.90 2.04
C LEU A 145 -27.34 2.48 3.43
N VAL A 146 -28.23 2.17 4.37
CA VAL A 146 -27.86 1.70 5.72
C VAL A 146 -27.08 0.39 5.65
N ARG A 147 -27.47 -0.55 4.78
CA ARG A 147 -26.74 -1.80 4.59
C ARG A 147 -25.35 -1.59 3.98
N SER A 148 -25.22 -0.66 3.03
CA SER A 148 -23.93 -0.33 2.44
C SER A 148 -22.99 0.32 3.47
N ASP A 149 -23.50 1.29 4.24
CA ASP A 149 -22.73 1.96 5.30
C ASP A 149 -22.28 0.96 6.38
N ALA A 150 -23.16 0.06 6.82
CA ALA A 150 -22.80 -0.99 7.77
C ALA A 150 -21.71 -1.94 7.23
N ALA A 151 -21.73 -2.25 5.93
CA ALA A 151 -20.69 -3.04 5.28
C ALA A 151 -19.34 -2.31 5.25
N ASN A 152 -19.33 -1.03 4.88
CA ASN A 152 -18.14 -0.19 4.90
C ASN A 152 -17.53 -0.10 6.32
N GLN A 153 -18.37 0.13 7.33
CA GLN A 153 -17.93 0.15 8.74
C GLN A 153 -17.38 -1.19 9.22
N SER A 154 -17.85 -2.29 8.63
CA SER A 154 -17.36 -3.65 8.89
C SER A 154 -16.08 -4.00 8.13
N GLY A 155 -15.47 -3.05 7.41
CA GLY A 155 -14.24 -3.30 6.65
C GLY A 155 -14.46 -3.81 5.22
N ASN A 156 -15.71 -3.86 4.75
CA ASN A 156 -16.02 -4.35 3.40
C ASN A 156 -16.12 -3.19 2.42
N THR A 157 -15.43 -3.30 1.30
CA THR A 157 -15.65 -2.42 0.14
C THR A 157 -16.96 -2.79 -0.53
N VAL A 158 -17.80 -1.80 -0.78
CA VAL A 158 -19.07 -1.98 -1.48
C VAL A 158 -18.95 -1.46 -2.91
N VAL A 159 -19.27 -2.32 -3.88
CA VAL A 159 -19.52 -1.92 -5.27
C VAL A 159 -21.01 -2.09 -5.60
N TYR A 160 -21.52 -1.22 -6.43
CA TYR A 160 -22.90 -1.18 -6.87
C TYR A 160 -23.02 -1.63 -8.31
N VAL A 161 -24.11 -2.33 -8.62
CA VAL A 161 -24.47 -2.70 -9.98
C VAL A 161 -25.72 -1.91 -10.36
N VAL A 162 -25.64 -1.18 -11.46
CA VAL A 162 -26.71 -0.31 -11.96
C VAL A 162 -26.98 -0.68 -13.40
N GLN A 163 -28.25 -0.77 -13.78
CA GLN A 163 -28.67 -0.93 -15.17
C GLN A 163 -29.59 0.22 -15.53
N ASN A 164 -29.24 0.94 -16.59
CA ASN A 164 -29.80 2.24 -16.98
C ASN A 164 -29.74 3.26 -15.84
N SER A 165 -30.85 3.45 -15.10
CA SER A 165 -30.95 4.37 -13.96
C SER A 165 -31.45 3.67 -12.70
N THR A 166 -31.45 2.34 -12.69
CA THR A 166 -31.97 1.51 -11.60
C THR A 166 -30.81 0.83 -10.88
N LEU A 167 -30.74 1.01 -9.56
CA LEU A 167 -29.84 0.24 -8.72
C LEU A 167 -30.34 -1.21 -8.63
N LEU A 168 -29.55 -2.16 -9.10
CA LEU A 168 -29.88 -3.59 -9.03
C LEU A 168 -29.44 -4.21 -7.71
N GLY A 169 -28.34 -3.71 -7.15
CA GLY A 169 -27.81 -4.24 -5.90
C GLY A 169 -26.37 -3.84 -5.65
N MET A 170 -25.78 -4.53 -4.69
CA MET A 170 -24.41 -4.31 -4.26
C MET A 170 -23.66 -5.62 -3.99
N VAL A 171 -22.35 -5.58 -4.21
CA VAL A 171 -21.40 -6.66 -3.91
C VAL A 171 -20.40 -6.14 -2.88
N GLU A 172 -20.25 -6.90 -1.80
CA GLU A 172 -19.30 -6.62 -0.74
C GLU A 172 -18.03 -7.44 -0.93
N LEU A 173 -16.89 -6.75 -0.87
CA LEU A 173 -15.56 -7.35 -0.93
C LEU A 173 -14.80 -7.06 0.36
N SER A 174 -14.26 -8.10 0.98
CA SER A 174 -13.43 -7.98 2.17
C SER A 174 -11.97 -8.19 1.81
N GLU A 175 -11.09 -7.49 2.52
CA GLU A 175 -9.65 -7.61 2.38
C GLU A 175 -9.09 -8.19 3.68
N THR A 176 -8.31 -9.27 3.58
CA THR A 176 -7.78 -9.96 4.76
C THR A 176 -6.49 -9.28 5.23
N VAL A 177 -6.42 -8.91 6.51
CA VAL A 177 -5.18 -8.47 7.15
C VAL A 177 -4.14 -9.59 7.11
N LEU A 178 -2.90 -9.28 6.74
CA LEU A 178 -1.83 -10.28 6.70
C LEU A 178 -1.57 -10.83 8.11
N PRO A 179 -1.32 -12.14 8.28
CA PRO A 179 -1.22 -12.77 9.60
C PRO A 179 -0.16 -12.16 10.53
N ASP A 180 0.92 -11.63 9.96
CA ASP A 180 2.05 -11.05 10.69
C ASP A 180 1.91 -9.54 10.93
N ALA A 181 0.98 -8.85 10.25
CA ALA A 181 0.91 -7.40 10.23
C ALA A 181 0.71 -6.79 11.64
N ILE A 182 -0.17 -7.37 12.46
CA ILE A 182 -0.42 -6.87 13.84
C ILE A 182 0.85 -6.92 14.68
N GLU A 183 1.56 -8.04 14.64
CA GLU A 183 2.78 -8.24 15.41
C GLU A 183 3.87 -7.26 14.95
N ILE A 184 3.99 -7.04 13.65
CA ILE A 184 5.00 -6.14 13.10
C ILE A 184 4.70 -4.68 13.44
N VAL A 185 3.44 -4.25 13.38
CA VAL A 185 3.05 -2.91 13.83
C VAL A 185 3.39 -2.71 15.31
N ASN A 186 3.12 -3.71 16.16
CA ASN A 186 3.52 -3.67 17.57
C ASN A 186 5.06 -3.55 17.73
N GLN A 187 5.83 -4.25 16.90
CA GLN A 187 7.30 -4.15 16.93
C GLN A 187 7.79 -2.76 16.50
N PHE A 188 7.16 -2.12 15.51
CA PHE A 188 7.44 -0.72 15.16
C PHE A 188 7.20 0.21 16.36
N HIS A 189 6.04 0.07 17.02
CA HIS A 189 5.71 0.85 18.22
C HIS A 189 6.72 0.62 19.36
N ALA A 190 7.13 -0.63 19.59
CA ALA A 190 8.15 -0.96 20.59
C ALA A 190 9.53 -0.33 20.28
N LYS A 191 9.80 -0.01 19.01
CA LYS A 191 10.99 0.74 18.58
C LYS A 191 10.76 2.26 18.52
N LYS A 192 9.61 2.75 18.98
CA LYS A 192 9.19 4.15 18.93
C LYS A 192 9.17 4.72 17.50
N ILE A 193 8.84 3.88 16.53
CA ILE A 193 8.62 4.28 15.14
C ILE A 193 7.10 4.34 14.95
N ARG A 194 6.61 5.49 14.47
CA ARG A 194 5.20 5.68 14.16
C ARG A 194 4.82 4.87 12.92
N VAL A 195 3.63 4.30 12.93
CA VAL A 195 3.07 3.60 11.77
C VAL A 195 1.87 4.40 11.27
N ALA A 196 1.88 4.72 9.99
CA ALA A 196 0.78 5.35 9.28
C ALA A 196 0.31 4.46 8.13
N MET A 197 -0.97 4.57 7.77
CA MET A 197 -1.55 3.83 6.66
C MET A 197 -2.22 4.78 5.65
N VAL A 198 -1.99 4.56 4.36
CA VAL A 198 -2.66 5.27 3.26
C VAL A 198 -3.43 4.29 2.37
N THR A 199 -4.62 4.67 1.95
CA THR A 199 -5.45 3.88 1.03
C THR A 199 -6.42 4.77 0.24
N GLY A 200 -6.87 4.26 -0.91
CA GLY A 200 -7.97 4.83 -1.67
C GLY A 200 -9.35 4.32 -1.24
N ASP A 201 -9.43 3.38 -0.30
CA ASP A 201 -10.69 2.89 0.23
C ASP A 201 -11.42 3.94 1.07
N ASP A 202 -12.73 3.73 1.22
CA ASP A 202 -13.60 4.50 2.10
C ASP A 202 -13.07 4.55 3.54
N THR A 203 -13.34 5.67 4.22
CA THR A 203 -12.94 5.91 5.61
C THR A 203 -13.35 4.77 6.56
N GLY A 204 -14.55 4.18 6.41
CA GLY A 204 -14.99 3.06 7.25
C GLY A 204 -14.09 1.83 7.11
N VAL A 205 -13.75 1.49 5.87
CA VAL A 205 -12.87 0.34 5.56
C VAL A 205 -11.46 0.57 6.09
N ALA A 206 -10.92 1.76 5.86
CA ALA A 206 -9.59 2.13 6.33
C ALA A 206 -9.49 2.10 7.85
N LYS A 207 -10.49 2.66 8.56
CA LYS A 207 -10.52 2.66 10.04
C LYS A 207 -10.64 1.26 10.61
N ASN A 208 -11.49 0.41 10.03
CA ASN A 208 -11.64 -0.97 10.48
C ASN A 208 -10.31 -1.74 10.46
N VAL A 209 -9.55 -1.64 9.35
CA VAL A 209 -8.22 -2.26 9.24
C VAL A 209 -7.22 -1.61 10.21
N ALA A 210 -7.24 -0.28 10.34
CA ALA A 210 -6.35 0.42 11.24
C ALA A 210 -6.58 0.03 12.72
N GLU A 211 -7.83 -0.15 13.13
CA GLU A 211 -8.19 -0.59 14.49
C GLU A 211 -7.67 -2.01 14.78
N GLN A 212 -7.85 -2.94 13.84
CA GLN A 212 -7.30 -4.30 13.95
C GLN A 212 -5.77 -4.29 14.12
N LEU A 213 -5.09 -3.38 13.41
CA LEU A 213 -3.64 -3.23 13.40
C LEU A 213 -3.10 -2.29 14.48
N ARG A 214 -3.98 -1.57 15.21
CA ARG A 214 -3.64 -0.52 16.19
C ARG A 214 -2.87 0.67 15.58
N ILE A 215 -3.19 1.04 14.34
CA ILE A 215 -2.59 2.17 13.64
C ILE A 215 -3.42 3.43 13.90
N ALA A 216 -2.80 4.47 14.47
CA ALA A 216 -3.49 5.71 14.80
C ALA A 216 -3.60 6.70 13.62
N GLU A 217 -2.60 6.71 12.74
CA GLU A 217 -2.51 7.66 11.62
C GLU A 217 -3.03 7.02 10.33
N VAL A 218 -4.23 7.40 9.90
CA VAL A 218 -4.94 6.81 8.76
C VAL A 218 -5.32 7.88 7.75
N PHE A 219 -4.95 7.64 6.49
CA PHE A 219 -5.28 8.50 5.35
C PHE A 219 -6.11 7.69 4.35
N ALA A 220 -7.43 7.87 4.40
CA ALA A 220 -8.41 7.17 3.55
C ALA A 220 -8.83 8.02 2.35
N GLU A 221 -9.47 7.40 1.35
CA GLU A 221 -10.00 8.07 0.15
C GLU A 221 -8.92 8.83 -0.65
N ILE A 222 -7.66 8.42 -0.53
CA ILE A 222 -6.53 9.05 -1.20
C ILE A 222 -6.34 8.46 -2.60
N LEU A 223 -6.55 9.28 -3.62
CA LEU A 223 -6.23 8.93 -5.01
C LEU A 223 -4.73 8.65 -5.18
N PRO A 224 -4.33 7.72 -6.07
CA PRO A 224 -2.93 7.40 -6.32
C PRO A 224 -2.04 8.63 -6.58
N SER A 225 -2.53 9.59 -7.39
CA SER A 225 -1.82 10.84 -7.71
C SER A 225 -1.62 11.78 -6.51
N ARG A 226 -2.41 11.61 -5.45
CA ARG A 226 -2.39 12.45 -4.24
C ARG A 226 -1.63 11.81 -3.08
N LYS A 227 -1.17 10.56 -3.20
CA LYS A 227 -0.43 9.88 -2.12
C LYS A 227 0.87 10.59 -1.73
N ALA A 228 1.53 11.28 -2.66
CA ALA A 228 2.71 12.10 -2.35
C ALA A 228 2.39 13.28 -1.39
N ASP A 229 1.17 13.81 -1.41
CA ASP A 229 0.77 14.89 -0.50
C ASP A 229 0.72 14.40 0.96
N VAL A 230 0.28 13.16 1.18
CA VAL A 230 0.30 12.50 2.50
C VAL A 230 1.73 12.41 3.03
N VAL A 231 2.68 12.05 2.16
CA VAL A 231 4.10 12.00 2.53
C VAL A 231 4.62 13.38 2.91
N ARG A 232 4.27 14.45 2.16
CA ARG A 232 4.63 15.83 2.53
C ARG A 232 4.00 16.27 3.85
N GLN A 233 2.75 15.89 4.09
CA GLN A 233 2.06 16.16 5.36
C GLN A 233 2.79 15.51 6.52
N LEU A 234 3.17 14.24 6.41
CA LEU A 234 3.94 13.53 7.45
C LEU A 234 5.34 14.11 7.66
N LYS A 235 5.97 14.65 6.61
CA LYS A 235 7.28 15.33 6.70
C LYS A 235 7.18 16.72 7.37
N SER A 236 5.99 17.31 7.46
CA SER A 236 5.82 18.71 7.91
C SER A 236 6.19 18.95 9.38
N ASP A 237 6.15 17.91 10.22
CA ASP A 237 6.59 17.97 11.61
C ASP A 237 8.11 17.71 11.79
N GLY A 238 8.85 17.57 10.68
CA GLY A 238 10.27 17.25 10.66
C GLY A 238 10.59 15.76 10.64
N SER A 239 9.59 14.87 10.63
CA SER A 239 9.80 13.43 10.63
C SER A 239 10.47 12.91 9.35
N LYS A 240 11.36 11.95 9.54
CA LYS A 240 11.91 11.14 8.45
C LYS A 240 10.95 10.01 8.11
N VAL A 241 10.26 10.20 6.99
CA VAL A 241 9.25 9.27 6.47
C VAL A 241 9.85 8.21 5.54
N ALA A 242 9.55 6.94 5.81
CA ALA A 242 9.68 5.83 4.86
C ALA A 242 8.30 5.49 4.28
N VAL A 243 8.24 5.18 2.99
CA VAL A 243 7.03 4.70 2.32
C VAL A 243 7.22 3.27 1.89
N VAL A 244 6.23 2.42 2.17
CA VAL A 244 6.18 1.02 1.73
C VAL A 244 4.99 0.85 0.79
N GLY A 245 5.27 0.44 -0.44
CA GLY A 245 4.25 0.33 -1.48
C GLY A 245 4.76 -0.38 -2.73
N ARG A 246 3.93 -0.41 -3.77
CA ARG A 246 4.28 -1.03 -5.05
C ARG A 246 4.73 0.03 -6.05
N LEU A 247 5.69 -0.31 -6.91
CA LEU A 247 6.23 0.65 -7.87
C LEU A 247 5.24 1.11 -8.93
N ASP A 248 4.36 0.22 -9.38
CA ASP A 248 3.36 0.51 -10.42
C ASP A 248 2.26 1.46 -9.92
N LEU A 249 1.92 1.40 -8.63
CA LEU A 249 0.83 2.17 -8.04
C LEU A 249 1.29 3.38 -7.21
N ASP A 250 2.46 3.29 -6.57
CA ASP A 250 2.88 4.21 -5.50
C ASP A 250 4.17 4.97 -5.84
N ALA A 251 4.64 4.94 -7.09
CA ALA A 251 5.91 5.57 -7.51
C ALA A 251 6.09 7.01 -7.02
N LEU A 252 5.05 7.85 -7.10
CA LEU A 252 5.12 9.24 -6.66
C LEU A 252 5.31 9.37 -5.15
N ALA A 253 4.63 8.54 -4.35
CA ALA A 253 4.77 8.54 -2.90
C ALA A 253 6.13 7.97 -2.46
N LEU A 254 6.59 6.89 -3.12
CA LEU A 254 7.91 6.30 -2.89
C LEU A 254 9.03 7.30 -3.16
N SER A 255 8.90 8.10 -4.23
CA SER A 255 9.90 9.10 -4.62
C SER A 255 9.92 10.33 -3.70
N GLU A 256 8.78 10.70 -3.13
CA GLU A 256 8.64 11.84 -2.21
C GLU A 256 9.21 11.54 -0.81
N ALA A 257 9.30 10.25 -0.45
CA ALA A 257 9.79 9.78 0.84
C ALA A 257 11.30 10.01 1.00
N HIS A 258 11.78 10.00 2.24
CA HIS A 258 13.22 9.93 2.50
C HIS A 258 13.77 8.54 2.16
N VAL A 259 12.92 7.52 2.32
CA VAL A 259 13.24 6.12 2.01
C VAL A 259 12.02 5.49 1.35
N GLY A 260 12.12 5.21 0.06
CA GLY A 260 11.12 4.43 -0.68
C GLY A 260 11.47 2.95 -0.62
N ILE A 261 10.53 2.13 -0.16
CA ILE A 261 10.63 0.67 -0.07
C ILE A 261 9.58 0.04 -0.97
N ALA A 262 10.02 -0.41 -2.14
CA ALA A 262 9.19 -1.14 -3.08
C ALA A 262 9.03 -2.60 -2.65
N ILE A 263 7.80 -3.07 -2.54
CA ILE A 263 7.48 -4.50 -2.34
C ILE A 263 7.15 -5.18 -3.67
N ASP A 264 7.15 -6.51 -3.67
CA ASP A 264 6.96 -7.37 -4.85
C ASP A 264 7.85 -6.92 -6.02
N SER A 265 9.09 -6.54 -5.71
CA SER A 265 10.05 -5.99 -6.65
C SER A 265 11.36 -6.75 -6.59
N ASP A 266 11.74 -7.33 -7.71
CA ASP A 266 13.05 -7.95 -7.93
C ASP A 266 14.20 -6.93 -8.08
N GLY A 267 13.84 -5.63 -8.11
CA GLY A 267 14.71 -4.50 -8.38
C GLY A 267 15.49 -4.63 -9.69
N PHE A 268 14.98 -5.31 -10.71
CA PHE A 268 15.50 -5.24 -12.09
C PHE A 268 14.80 -4.17 -12.92
N THR A 269 13.81 -3.51 -12.34
CA THR A 269 13.19 -2.29 -12.88
C THR A 269 14.20 -1.16 -13.15
N THR A 270 13.87 -0.35 -14.16
CA THR A 270 14.52 0.93 -14.48
C THR A 270 14.00 2.09 -13.64
N SER A 271 12.90 1.88 -12.91
CA SER A 271 12.32 2.91 -12.05
C SER A 271 13.28 3.30 -10.93
N THR A 272 13.46 4.60 -10.74
CA THR A 272 14.24 5.21 -9.65
C THR A 272 13.38 5.63 -8.47
N ALA A 273 12.09 5.29 -8.49
CA ALA A 273 11.11 5.76 -7.52
C ALA A 273 11.33 5.23 -6.09
N ALA A 274 12.02 4.11 -5.94
CA ALA A 274 12.38 3.53 -4.65
C ALA A 274 13.87 3.18 -4.64
N GLY A 275 14.54 3.42 -3.51
CA GLY A 275 15.93 3.03 -3.32
C GLY A 275 16.11 1.60 -2.81
N LEU A 276 15.08 1.04 -2.20
CA LEU A 276 15.07 -0.27 -1.55
C LEU A 276 13.98 -1.14 -2.17
N HIS A 277 14.33 -2.37 -2.54
CA HIS A 277 13.41 -3.30 -3.21
C HIS A 277 13.36 -4.62 -2.46
N LEU A 278 12.15 -5.08 -2.15
CA LEU A 278 11.87 -6.33 -1.46
C LEU A 278 11.22 -7.32 -2.42
N SER A 279 11.78 -8.51 -2.53
CA SER A 279 11.30 -9.57 -3.42
C SER A 279 9.92 -10.11 -3.04
N SER A 280 9.53 -9.98 -1.78
CA SER A 280 8.27 -10.50 -1.24
C SER A 280 7.45 -9.42 -0.56
N SER A 281 6.13 -9.52 -0.70
CA SER A 281 5.14 -8.82 0.12
C SER A 281 5.20 -9.37 1.55
N GLY A 282 5.69 -8.56 2.48
CA GLY A 282 5.75 -8.92 3.89
C GLY A 282 6.24 -7.74 4.71
N THR A 283 5.45 -7.30 5.68
CA THR A 283 5.78 -6.15 6.55
C THR A 283 7.01 -6.44 7.42
N GLY A 284 7.33 -7.71 7.68
CA GLY A 284 8.42 -8.08 8.60
C GLY A 284 9.79 -7.72 8.06
N VAL A 285 9.97 -7.85 6.75
CA VAL A 285 11.24 -7.53 6.08
C VAL A 285 11.51 -6.02 6.08
N VAL A 286 10.46 -5.19 6.10
CA VAL A 286 10.59 -3.72 6.22
C VAL A 286 11.26 -3.36 7.54
N LEU A 287 10.78 -3.91 8.66
CA LEU A 287 11.39 -3.66 9.97
C LEU A 287 12.82 -4.19 10.02
N GLN A 288 13.07 -5.41 9.51
CA GLN A 288 14.43 -5.97 9.45
C GLN A 288 15.40 -5.09 8.65
N THR A 289 14.92 -4.49 7.55
CA THR A 289 15.69 -3.54 6.73
C THR A 289 16.11 -2.31 7.54
N ILE A 290 15.18 -1.71 8.28
CA ILE A 290 15.44 -0.56 9.16
C ILE A 290 16.43 -0.95 10.26
N LEU A 291 16.24 -2.10 10.90
CA LEU A 291 17.12 -2.60 11.96
C LEU A 291 18.53 -2.89 11.44
N LEU A 292 18.66 -3.49 10.25
CA LEU A 292 19.95 -3.74 9.61
C LEU A 292 20.69 -2.43 9.32
N SER A 293 19.96 -1.41 8.85
CA SER A 293 20.52 -0.07 8.64
C SER A 293 20.99 0.56 9.97
N LYS A 294 20.17 0.48 11.04
CA LYS A 294 20.55 0.93 12.39
C LYS A 294 21.84 0.27 12.89
N GLN A 295 21.96 -1.06 12.73
CA GLN A 295 23.17 -1.81 13.11
C GLN A 295 24.40 -1.37 12.31
N MET A 296 24.25 -1.17 11.00
CA MET A 296 25.32 -0.68 10.14
C MET A 296 25.79 0.72 10.57
N LYS A 297 24.85 1.63 10.83
CA LYS A 297 25.15 2.99 11.30
C LYS A 297 25.89 2.98 12.63
N GLN A 298 25.44 2.20 13.60
CA GLN A 298 26.10 2.04 14.91
C GLN A 298 27.52 1.47 14.76
N LYS A 299 27.72 0.45 13.93
CA LYS A 299 29.04 -0.15 13.68
C LYS A 299 29.99 0.87 13.03
N SER A 300 29.50 1.64 12.06
CA SER A 300 30.27 2.71 11.41
C SER A 300 30.69 3.81 12.39
N GLN A 301 29.77 4.25 13.24
CA GLN A 301 30.04 5.24 14.30
C GLN A 301 31.08 4.74 15.30
N ARG A 302 30.95 3.50 15.81
CA ARG A 302 31.94 2.90 16.72
C ARG A 302 33.33 2.83 16.10
N LYS A 303 33.43 2.44 14.82
CA LYS A 303 34.71 2.38 14.10
C LYS A 303 35.35 3.78 13.96
N ARG A 304 34.55 4.79 13.61
CA ARG A 304 35.02 6.18 13.50
C ARG A 304 35.51 6.72 14.85
N LEU A 305 34.75 6.48 15.91
CA LEU A 305 35.13 6.90 17.26
C LEU A 305 36.43 6.23 17.72
N GLY A 306 36.59 4.93 17.47
CA GLY A 306 37.82 4.21 17.79
C GLY A 306 39.04 4.71 17.03
N LEU A 307 38.89 4.99 15.72
CA LEU A 307 39.96 5.59 14.92
C LEU A 307 40.35 7.00 15.42
N PHE A 308 39.37 7.81 15.79
CA PHE A 308 39.61 9.14 16.35
C PHE A 308 40.35 9.05 17.69
N ALA A 309 39.93 8.15 18.59
CA ALA A 309 40.61 7.91 19.85
C ALA A 309 42.06 7.44 19.65
N ALA A 310 42.30 6.50 18.73
CA ALA A 310 43.65 6.04 18.40
C ALA A 310 44.53 7.16 17.83
N ALA A 311 44.00 7.98 16.93
CA ALA A 311 44.71 9.14 16.38
C ALA A 311 45.06 10.15 17.48
N LEU A 312 44.13 10.42 18.40
CA LEU A 312 44.39 11.30 19.55
C LEU A 312 45.51 10.77 20.43
N VAL A 313 45.54 9.46 20.73
CA VAL A 313 46.62 8.83 21.50
C VAL A 313 47.97 8.99 20.79
N VAL A 314 48.02 8.76 19.47
CA VAL A 314 49.25 8.93 18.68
C VAL A 314 49.75 10.37 18.74
N VAL A 315 48.85 11.36 18.61
CA VAL A 315 49.19 12.79 18.69
C VAL A 315 49.73 13.13 20.08
N VAL A 316 49.08 12.67 21.15
CA VAL A 316 49.52 12.91 22.53
C VAL A 316 50.90 12.29 22.79
N VAL A 317 51.13 11.05 22.37
CA VAL A 317 52.44 10.39 22.51
C VAL A 317 53.52 11.14 21.73
N ALA A 318 53.23 11.59 20.51
CA ALA A 318 54.17 12.37 19.71
C ALA A 318 54.53 13.70 20.38
N VAL A 319 53.55 14.40 20.97
CA VAL A 319 53.78 15.65 21.71
C VAL A 319 54.66 15.41 22.95
N ILE A 320 54.38 14.36 23.73
CA ILE A 320 55.20 14.00 24.90
C ILE A 320 56.65 13.72 24.50
N LEU A 321 56.86 12.92 23.44
CA LEU A 321 58.20 12.60 22.95
C LEU A 321 58.95 13.84 22.45
N LEU A 322 58.28 14.76 21.74
CA LEU A 322 58.88 16.02 21.28
C LEU A 322 59.22 16.97 22.44
N SER A 323 58.45 16.97 23.53
CA SER A 323 58.74 17.80 24.71
C SER A 323 59.87 17.27 25.59
N ALA A 324 60.33 16.04 25.35
CA ALA A 324 61.40 15.40 26.11
C ALA A 324 62.78 15.51 25.43
N ILE A 325 62.86 16.16 24.26
CA ILE A 325 64.08 16.44 23.48
C ILE A 325 64.43 17.92 23.63
#